data_AF-Q2FWU0-F1
#
_entry.id   AF-Q2FWU0-F1
#
_cell.length_a   1.000
_cell.length_b   1.000
_cell.length_c   1.000
_cell.angle_alpha   90.00
_cell.angle_beta   90.00
_cell.angle_gamma   90.00
#
_symmetry.space_group_name_H-M   'P 1'
#
loop_
_entity.id
_entity.type
_entity.pdbx_description
1 polymer ?
#
loop_
_entity_poly.entity_id
_entity_poly.type
_entity_poly.pdbx_seq_one_letter_code
_entity_poly.pdbx_strand_id
1 'polypeptide(L)'
;MIEKLKQAPRFLKLNLQHFADTGVSGIAIGVSNFYYAPILKDTENEWETGAGTRIRFLKEIEVDRPQDTEEDYGDDMVAATAVSNGKLSVKTTFVTVPADDKAFLNGAKKGVGGYKYGAKDIPPDVAIVFERRNHDESSEWVGLFKGKFTRSSIKGQTKQDKVEFQNDDVEGNFIDRLFDESSHVTGYDKKGSTTGRDYVFMETFGKTYDEFMSSRGEQNMEPVEKEMKKTEKVEVTSVNVTDEQVTVKVDATKQLSATTEPSGQKVTYAVTEGQTYASVTSTGLVKGLAEGNATVTATAGKQTDTVQITVQSNLEM
;
A
#
# COMPACT_ATOMS: atom_id res chain seq x y z
N MET A 1 5.22 1.00 -49.30
CA MET A 1 5.31 2.13 -48.34
C MET A 1 5.66 1.55 -46.99
N ILE A 2 6.93 1.16 -46.80
CA ILE A 2 7.44 0.57 -45.55
C ILE A 2 8.33 1.64 -44.94
N GLU A 3 7.71 2.47 -44.10
CA GLU A 3 8.37 3.54 -43.37
C GLU A 3 9.22 2.92 -42.27
N LYS A 4 10.54 2.92 -42.48
CA LYS A 4 11.53 2.49 -41.50
C LYS A 4 11.47 3.44 -40.29
N LEU A 5 10.69 3.06 -39.28
CA LEU A 5 10.83 3.53 -37.89
C LEU A 5 12.19 3.07 -37.35
N LYS A 6 13.27 3.74 -37.78
CA LYS A 6 14.60 3.55 -37.24
C LYS A 6 14.81 4.51 -36.09
N GLN A 7 14.97 3.89 -34.93
CA GLN A 7 15.76 4.33 -33.78
C GLN A 7 15.17 5.44 -32.93
N ALA A 8 14.47 5.00 -31.89
CA ALA A 8 14.27 5.73 -30.66
C ALA A 8 15.58 6.42 -30.21
N PRO A 9 15.49 7.65 -29.67
CA PRO A 9 16.64 8.47 -29.36
C PRO A 9 17.54 7.75 -28.35
N ARG A 10 18.69 7.32 -28.89
CA ARG A 10 19.85 6.80 -28.19
C ARG A 10 20.20 7.80 -27.10
N PHE A 11 19.92 7.41 -25.84
CA PHE A 11 20.27 8.15 -24.63
C PHE A 11 21.60 8.86 -24.83
N LEU A 12 21.59 10.19 -24.64
CA LEU A 12 22.81 10.98 -24.53
C LEU A 12 23.71 10.21 -23.54
N LYS A 13 24.74 9.54 -24.05
CA LYS A 13 25.89 9.20 -23.24
C LYS A 13 26.40 10.56 -22.81
N LEU A 14 26.04 11.00 -21.60
CA LEU A 14 26.68 12.12 -20.94
C LEU A 14 28.16 11.87 -21.16
N ASN A 15 28.79 12.68 -22.03
CA ASN A 15 30.13 12.37 -22.49
C ASN A 15 31.03 12.76 -21.31
N LEU A 16 31.25 11.80 -20.40
CA LEU A 16 32.08 11.91 -19.19
C LEU A 16 33.51 12.40 -19.47
N GLN A 17 33.88 12.57 -20.75
CA GLN A 17 35.12 13.15 -21.25
C GLN A 17 35.36 14.62 -20.89
N HIS A 18 34.40 15.34 -20.27
CA HIS A 18 34.59 16.76 -19.89
C HIS A 18 34.93 17.00 -18.43
N PHE A 19 35.16 15.96 -17.61
CA PHE A 19 35.96 16.20 -16.42
C PHE A 19 37.35 16.55 -16.94
N ALA A 20 37.65 17.86 -16.99
CA ALA A 20 39.00 18.34 -17.23
C ALA A 20 39.91 17.55 -16.29
N ASP A 21 41.03 17.05 -16.82
CA ASP A 21 42.03 16.31 -16.07
C ASP A 21 42.60 17.22 -14.98
N THR A 22 41.87 17.29 -13.88
CA THR A 22 42.09 18.18 -12.73
C THR A 22 42.80 17.41 -11.62
N GLY A 23 43.06 16.12 -11.82
CA GLY A 23 43.54 15.20 -10.77
C GLY A 23 42.51 14.86 -9.69
N VAL A 24 41.25 15.34 -9.81
CA VAL A 24 40.19 15.08 -8.84
C VAL A 24 39.43 13.81 -9.22
N SER A 25 39.66 12.72 -8.49
CA SER A 25 38.91 11.46 -8.59
C SER A 25 37.77 11.39 -7.57
N GLY A 26 36.86 10.42 -7.72
CA GLY A 26 35.83 10.15 -6.71
C GLY A 26 34.66 11.13 -6.63
N ILE A 27 34.45 11.98 -7.65
CA ILE A 27 33.27 12.86 -7.71
C ILE A 27 32.01 12.00 -7.91
N ALA A 28 31.15 11.94 -6.90
CA ALA A 28 29.87 11.25 -6.94
C ALA A 28 28.91 11.92 -7.93
N ILE A 29 28.35 11.14 -8.84
CA ILE A 29 27.42 11.61 -9.89
C ILE A 29 26.10 10.85 -9.92
N GLY A 30 25.88 9.92 -8.99
CA GLY A 30 24.61 9.20 -8.90
C GLY A 30 24.52 8.28 -7.70
N VAL A 31 23.30 7.83 -7.44
CA VAL A 31 22.98 6.85 -6.41
C VAL A 31 22.18 5.71 -7.02
N SER A 32 22.42 4.48 -6.56
CA SER A 32 21.68 3.31 -7.02
C SER A 32 21.71 2.17 -6.00
N ASN A 33 21.17 1.01 -6.39
CA ASN A 33 21.39 -0.24 -5.67
C ASN A 33 20.97 -0.19 -4.19
N PHE A 34 19.75 0.28 -3.93
CA PHE A 34 19.16 0.22 -2.59
C PHE A 34 18.75 -1.21 -2.23
N TYR A 35 19.33 -1.74 -1.18
CA TYR A 35 19.02 -3.03 -0.58
C TYR A 35 18.60 -2.84 0.86
N TYR A 36 17.73 -3.71 1.35
CA TYR A 36 17.43 -3.80 2.77
C TYR A 36 17.22 -5.25 3.20
N ALA A 37 17.38 -5.52 4.49
CA ALA A 37 16.99 -6.78 5.11
C ALA A 37 16.51 -6.52 6.53
N PRO A 38 15.49 -7.25 7.03
CA PRO A 38 15.09 -7.13 8.42
C PRO A 38 16.16 -7.68 9.36
N ILE A 39 16.30 -7.01 10.51
CA ILE A 39 17.09 -7.51 11.62
C ILE A 39 16.25 -8.53 12.38
N LEU A 40 16.71 -9.77 12.42
CA LEU A 40 16.08 -10.85 13.18
C LEU A 40 16.60 -10.90 14.61
N LYS A 41 17.88 -10.57 14.78
CA LYS A 41 18.57 -10.59 16.06
C LYS A 41 19.64 -9.51 16.10
N ASP A 42 19.76 -8.86 17.25
CA ASP A 42 20.83 -7.92 17.56
C ASP A 42 21.07 -7.92 19.07
N THR A 43 22.24 -8.41 19.47
CA THR A 43 22.70 -8.55 20.85
C THR A 43 24.19 -8.24 20.90
N GLU A 44 24.75 -8.07 22.11
CA GLU A 44 26.20 -7.85 22.30
C GLU A 44 27.10 -8.94 21.70
N ASN A 45 26.59 -10.16 21.44
CA ASN A 45 27.42 -11.30 21.01
C ASN A 45 27.12 -11.78 19.59
N GLU A 46 25.96 -11.45 19.04
CA GLU A 46 25.53 -11.92 17.73
C GLU A 46 24.44 -11.02 17.15
N TRP A 47 24.36 -11.02 15.83
CA TRP A 47 23.32 -10.37 15.07
C TRP A 47 22.99 -11.20 13.84
N GLU A 48 21.77 -11.07 13.34
CA GLU A 48 21.30 -11.82 12.19
C GLU A 48 20.30 -11.00 11.37
N THR A 49 20.40 -11.12 10.05
CA THR A 49 19.44 -10.54 9.11
C THR A 49 18.63 -11.60 8.38
N GLY A 50 17.39 -11.28 8.05
CA GLY A 50 16.51 -12.14 7.27
C GLY A 50 16.82 -12.12 5.78
N ALA A 51 15.82 -12.51 4.98
CA ALA A 51 15.88 -12.42 3.54
C ALA A 51 16.05 -10.97 3.09
N GLY A 52 17.00 -10.73 2.17
CA GLY A 52 17.21 -9.41 1.61
C GLY A 52 16.19 -9.04 0.54
N THR A 53 16.02 -7.75 0.28
CA THR A 53 15.27 -7.24 -0.88
C THR A 53 16.02 -6.09 -1.53
N ARG A 54 15.76 -5.86 -2.83
CA ARG A 54 16.25 -4.70 -3.57
C ARG A 54 15.09 -3.83 -4.04
N ILE A 55 15.07 -2.58 -3.62
CA ILE A 55 14.14 -1.58 -4.17
C ILE A 55 14.85 -0.88 -5.34
N ARG A 56 14.23 -0.92 -6.53
CA ARG A 56 14.82 -0.36 -7.75
C ARG A 56 14.38 1.09 -7.95
N PHE A 57 15.12 1.81 -8.80
CA PHE A 57 14.82 3.19 -9.20
C PHE A 57 14.89 4.22 -8.06
N LEU A 58 15.89 4.04 -7.18
CA LEU A 58 16.34 5.07 -6.25
C LEU A 58 16.75 6.33 -7.03
N LYS A 59 16.24 7.49 -6.61
CA LYS A 59 16.56 8.80 -7.22
C LYS A 59 17.48 9.61 -6.33
N GLU A 60 17.22 9.59 -5.03
CA GLU A 60 17.90 10.43 -4.06
C GLU A 60 17.97 9.70 -2.71
N ILE A 61 19.07 9.92 -1.99
CA ILE A 61 19.22 9.53 -0.61
C ILE A 61 20.02 10.62 0.11
N GLU A 62 19.51 11.03 1.26
CA GLU A 62 20.13 11.92 2.20
C GLU A 62 20.32 11.16 3.50
N VAL A 63 21.54 11.15 4.03
CA VAL A 63 21.88 10.54 5.32
C VAL A 63 22.34 11.66 6.24
N ASP A 64 21.46 12.06 7.15
CA ASP A 64 21.74 13.12 8.11
C ASP A 64 22.41 12.54 9.37
N ARG A 65 23.55 13.14 9.73
CA ARG A 65 24.47 12.68 10.77
C ARG A 65 24.81 13.85 11.69
N PRO A 66 23.82 14.37 12.44
CA PRO A 66 24.05 15.52 13.29
C PRO A 66 25.05 15.16 14.39
N GLN A 67 25.92 16.10 14.69
CA GLN A 67 26.85 16.02 15.80
C GLN A 67 26.81 17.37 16.51
N ASP A 68 26.51 17.33 17.80
CA ASP A 68 26.48 18.51 18.65
C ASP A 68 27.76 18.57 19.47
N THR A 69 28.25 19.78 19.70
CA THR A 69 29.43 20.04 20.51
C THR A 69 29.09 21.03 21.61
N GLU A 70 29.38 20.66 22.85
CA GLU A 70 29.27 21.56 24.00
C GLU A 70 30.67 21.96 24.44
N GLU A 71 30.90 23.26 24.58
CA GLU A 71 32.18 23.82 25.03
C GLU A 71 32.04 24.38 26.44
N ASP A 72 33.00 24.04 27.29
CA ASP A 72 33.17 24.63 28.62
C ASP A 72 34.33 25.64 28.57
N TYR A 73 34.20 26.74 29.31
CA TYR A 73 35.09 27.90 29.20
C TYR A 73 35.80 28.20 30.52
N GLY A 74 37.09 28.53 30.43
CA GLY A 74 37.92 28.99 31.55
C GLY A 74 38.99 29.95 31.03
N ASP A 75 39.38 30.96 31.81
CA ASP A 75 40.30 32.04 31.39
C ASP A 75 39.95 32.67 30.03
N ASP A 76 38.65 32.86 29.76
CA ASP A 76 38.09 33.37 28.49
C ASP A 76 38.47 32.53 27.24
N MET A 77 38.81 31.26 27.42
CA MET A 77 39.09 30.29 26.36
C MET A 77 38.32 28.98 26.56
N VAL A 78 38.14 28.20 25.50
CA VAL A 78 37.57 26.85 25.59
C VAL A 78 38.51 25.99 26.41
N ALA A 79 38.05 25.55 27.57
CA ALA A 79 38.79 24.68 28.48
C ALA A 79 38.52 23.20 28.19
N ALA A 80 37.31 22.86 27.72
CA ALA A 80 36.94 21.51 27.33
C ALA A 80 35.86 21.52 26.23
N THR A 81 35.81 20.45 25.43
CA THR A 81 34.74 20.22 24.45
C THR A 81 34.21 18.81 24.64
N ALA A 82 32.89 18.67 24.74
CA ALA A 82 32.18 17.40 24.67
C ALA A 82 31.49 17.27 23.31
N VAL A 83 31.45 16.06 22.76
CA VAL A 83 30.83 15.76 21.47
C VAL A 83 29.74 14.71 21.70
N SER A 84 28.53 14.98 21.20
CA SER A 84 27.44 14.00 21.18
C SER A 84 26.94 13.75 19.77
N ASN A 85 26.80 12.49 19.41
CA ASN A 85 26.18 12.10 18.15
C ASN A 85 24.66 12.22 18.29
N GLY A 86 24.06 12.99 17.38
CA GLY A 86 22.62 13.07 17.27
C GLY A 86 22.04 11.86 16.52
N LYS A 87 20.74 11.93 16.27
CA LYS A 87 20.00 10.84 15.65
C LYS A 87 20.35 10.70 14.16
N LEU A 88 20.87 9.54 13.77
CA LEU A 88 21.07 9.19 12.37
C LEU A 88 19.72 9.05 11.66
N SER A 89 19.51 9.80 10.57
CA SER A 89 18.28 9.70 9.77
C SER A 89 18.55 9.58 8.28
N VAL A 90 17.63 8.93 7.58
CA VAL A 90 17.68 8.72 6.14
C VAL A 90 16.39 9.24 5.53
N LYS A 91 16.52 10.04 4.48
CA LYS A 91 15.42 10.42 3.60
C LYS A 91 15.74 9.97 2.20
N THR A 92 14.80 9.30 1.55
CA THR A 92 15.05 8.75 0.23
C THR A 92 13.83 8.86 -0.67
N THR A 93 14.07 9.17 -1.93
CA THR A 93 13.05 9.27 -2.97
C THR A 93 13.29 8.20 -4.02
N PHE A 94 12.25 7.45 -4.36
CA PHE A 94 12.21 6.47 -5.43
C PHE A 94 11.24 6.91 -6.51
N VAL A 95 11.42 6.44 -7.75
CA VAL A 95 10.35 6.56 -8.77
C VAL A 95 9.06 5.92 -8.24
N THR A 96 9.18 4.72 -7.67
CA THR A 96 8.12 4.07 -6.91
C THR A 96 8.71 3.05 -5.96
N VAL A 97 8.07 2.85 -4.82
CA VAL A 97 8.34 1.74 -3.90
C VAL A 97 7.24 0.69 -4.09
N PRO A 98 7.57 -0.58 -4.36
CA PRO A 98 6.57 -1.64 -4.47
C PRO A 98 5.71 -1.73 -3.20
N ALA A 99 4.43 -2.06 -3.36
CA ALA A 99 3.47 -1.98 -2.27
C ALA A 99 3.82 -2.92 -1.09
N ASP A 100 4.32 -4.14 -1.38
CA ASP A 100 4.78 -5.07 -0.34
C ASP A 100 5.96 -4.52 0.45
N ASP A 101 6.95 -3.89 -0.22
CA ASP A 101 8.10 -3.27 0.43
C ASP A 101 7.66 -2.11 1.33
N LYS A 102 6.80 -1.23 0.81
CA LYS A 102 6.29 -0.07 1.56
C LYS A 102 5.50 -0.51 2.79
N ALA A 103 4.63 -1.51 2.62
CA ALA A 103 3.83 -2.08 3.69
C ALA A 103 4.71 -2.71 4.78
N PHE A 104 5.68 -3.55 4.38
CA PHE A 104 6.60 -4.20 5.30
C PHE A 104 7.42 -3.19 6.10
N LEU A 105 8.08 -2.25 5.42
CA LEU A 105 8.90 -1.21 6.04
C LEU A 105 8.12 -0.34 7.03
N ASN A 106 6.81 -0.20 6.84
CA ASN A 106 5.92 0.60 7.70
C ASN A 106 5.16 -0.23 8.75
N GLY A 107 5.45 -1.53 8.86
CA GLY A 107 4.84 -2.45 9.83
C GLY A 107 3.37 -2.79 9.55
N ALA A 108 2.90 -2.61 8.31
CA ALA A 108 1.51 -2.86 7.96
C ALA A 108 1.17 -4.35 7.96
N LYS A 109 -0.12 -4.65 8.17
CA LYS A 109 -0.65 -6.02 8.11
C LYS A 109 -1.19 -6.35 6.73
N LYS A 110 -0.88 -7.53 6.20
CA LYS A 110 -1.32 -8.00 4.87
C LYS A 110 -2.74 -8.56 4.95
N GLY A 111 -3.63 -8.04 4.12
CA GLY A 111 -4.98 -8.55 3.95
C GLY A 111 -5.20 -9.15 2.56
N VAL A 112 -6.41 -9.65 2.29
CA VAL A 112 -6.72 -10.36 1.02
C VAL A 112 -6.50 -9.51 -0.23
N GLY A 113 -6.74 -8.19 -0.16
CA GLY A 113 -6.65 -7.27 -1.32
C GLY A 113 -5.74 -6.06 -1.13
N GLY A 114 -4.94 -6.02 -0.06
CA GLY A 114 -4.10 -4.86 0.26
C GLY A 114 -3.54 -4.94 1.67
N TYR A 115 -3.28 -3.78 2.28
CA TYR A 115 -2.66 -3.69 3.60
C TYR A 115 -3.48 -2.82 4.55
N LYS A 116 -3.45 -3.15 5.84
CA LYS A 116 -4.02 -2.32 6.90
C LYS A 116 -2.94 -1.75 7.79
N TYR A 117 -3.14 -0.48 8.14
CA TYR A 117 -2.27 0.29 9.02
C TYR A 117 -3.04 0.58 10.31
N GLY A 118 -2.60 0.02 11.42
CA GLY A 118 -3.09 0.27 12.78
C GLY A 118 -2.19 1.23 13.55
N ALA A 119 -2.70 1.79 14.65
CA ALA A 119 -1.91 2.63 15.55
C ALA A 119 -0.90 1.84 16.40
N LYS A 120 -1.07 0.52 16.49
CA LYS A 120 -0.24 -0.40 17.28
C LYS A 120 0.80 -1.14 16.44
N ASP A 121 0.84 -0.87 15.14
CA ASP A 121 1.79 -1.51 14.24
C ASP A 121 3.20 -1.00 14.57
N ILE A 122 4.16 -1.92 14.66
CA ILE A 122 5.55 -1.62 14.96
C ILE A 122 6.35 -1.89 13.69
N PRO A 123 6.94 -0.86 13.06
CA PRO A 123 7.87 -1.07 11.95
C PRO A 123 9.05 -1.96 12.36
N PRO A 124 9.46 -2.91 11.51
CA PRO A 124 10.61 -3.76 11.79
C PRO A 124 11.90 -2.94 11.82
N ASP A 125 12.89 -3.42 12.57
CA ASP A 125 14.26 -2.96 12.38
C ASP A 125 14.81 -3.55 11.09
N VAL A 126 15.47 -2.72 10.28
CA VAL A 126 16.09 -3.12 9.02
C VAL A 126 17.50 -2.56 8.92
N ALA A 127 18.37 -3.31 8.27
CA ALA A 127 19.63 -2.81 7.72
C ALA A 127 19.41 -2.38 6.27
N ILE A 128 20.18 -1.41 5.79
CA ILE A 128 20.15 -0.99 4.38
C ILE A 128 21.55 -0.87 3.79
N VAL A 129 21.69 -1.08 2.49
CA VAL A 129 22.90 -0.78 1.72
C VAL A 129 22.52 0.00 0.46
N PHE A 130 23.34 0.98 0.09
CA PHE A 130 23.22 1.68 -1.19
C PHE A 130 24.60 1.99 -1.78
N GLU A 131 24.61 2.34 -3.07
CA GLU A 131 25.81 2.70 -3.81
C GLU A 131 25.74 4.15 -4.26
N ARG A 132 26.80 4.92 -4.00
CA ARG A 132 27.09 6.19 -4.67
C ARG A 132 28.13 5.93 -5.76
N ARG A 133 27.76 6.20 -7.01
CA ARG A 133 28.64 5.98 -8.16
C ARG A 133 29.33 7.26 -8.57
N ASN A 134 30.64 7.17 -8.76
CA ASN A 134 31.48 8.27 -9.17
C ASN A 134 31.64 8.33 -10.69
N HIS A 135 32.09 9.48 -11.18
CA HIS A 135 32.26 9.73 -12.60
C HIS A 135 33.37 8.86 -13.24
N ASP A 136 34.35 8.42 -12.47
CA ASP A 136 35.44 7.55 -12.90
C ASP A 136 35.04 6.06 -12.88
N GLU A 137 33.74 5.76 -12.72
CA GLU A 137 33.18 4.42 -12.55
C GLU A 137 33.66 3.69 -11.29
N SER A 138 34.31 4.40 -10.35
CA SER A 138 34.44 3.92 -8.97
C SER A 138 33.12 4.05 -8.21
N SER A 139 33.01 3.33 -7.11
CA SER A 139 31.82 3.32 -6.26
C SER A 139 32.17 3.46 -4.78
N GLU A 140 31.35 4.21 -4.07
CA GLU A 140 31.31 4.27 -2.61
C GLU A 140 30.03 3.57 -2.15
N TRP A 141 30.19 2.48 -1.41
CA TRP A 141 29.11 1.73 -0.80
C TRP A 141 28.92 2.20 0.63
N VAL A 142 27.67 2.30 1.05
CA VAL A 142 27.30 2.69 2.41
C VAL A 142 26.28 1.69 2.94
N GLY A 143 26.56 1.12 4.10
CA GLY A 143 25.63 0.25 4.83
C GLY A 143 25.24 0.88 6.16
N LEU A 144 23.96 0.89 6.50
CA LEU A 144 23.46 1.32 7.81
C LEU A 144 22.86 0.12 8.52
N PHE A 145 23.22 -0.09 9.79
CA PHE A 145 23.05 -1.39 10.43
C PHE A 145 21.68 -1.62 11.04
N LYS A 146 21.04 -0.59 11.61
CA LYS A 146 19.76 -0.79 12.31
C LYS A 146 18.92 0.46 12.29
N GLY A 147 17.79 0.41 11.58
CA GLY A 147 16.85 1.52 11.56
C GLY A 147 15.41 1.11 11.29
N LYS A 148 14.50 2.03 11.57
CA LYS A 148 13.05 1.87 11.34
C LYS A 148 12.58 2.91 10.34
N PHE A 149 11.88 2.45 9.30
CA PHE A 149 11.21 3.32 8.35
C PHE A 149 9.82 3.69 8.88
N THR A 150 9.51 4.98 8.82
CA THR A 150 8.23 5.51 9.28
C THR A 150 7.25 5.68 8.13
N ARG A 151 5.97 5.83 8.47
CA ARG A 151 4.90 6.04 7.49
C ARG A 151 5.07 7.39 6.80
N SER A 152 5.34 7.36 5.50
CA SER A 152 5.34 8.55 4.67
C SER A 152 3.93 9.06 4.43
N SER A 153 3.80 10.38 4.20
CA SER A 153 2.54 10.98 3.76
C SER A 153 2.08 10.39 2.41
N ILE A 154 0.78 10.15 2.25
CA ILE A 154 0.18 9.84 0.94
C ILE A 154 -0.15 11.17 0.25
N LYS A 155 0.49 11.42 -0.89
CA LYS A 155 0.25 12.61 -1.73
C LYS A 155 -0.33 12.18 -3.07
N GLY A 156 -1.16 13.04 -3.66
CA GLY A 156 -1.81 12.79 -4.94
C GLY A 156 -2.09 14.09 -5.67
N GLN A 157 -1.77 14.15 -6.97
CA GLN A 157 -2.15 15.27 -7.83
C GLN A 157 -2.83 14.75 -9.11
N THR A 158 -3.81 15.50 -9.61
CA THR A 158 -4.44 15.21 -10.90
C THR A 158 -3.49 15.55 -12.05
N LYS A 159 -3.54 14.77 -13.13
CA LYS A 159 -2.76 15.03 -14.34
C LYS A 159 -3.04 16.44 -14.89
N GLN A 160 -2.00 17.20 -15.18
CA GLN A 160 -2.05 18.52 -15.84
C GLN A 160 -1.46 18.46 -17.26
N ASP A 161 -1.35 19.60 -17.95
CA ASP A 161 -0.75 19.70 -19.30
C ASP A 161 0.71 19.23 -19.32
N LYS A 162 1.46 19.53 -18.26
CA LYS A 162 2.76 18.95 -17.99
C LYS A 162 2.59 17.73 -17.08
N VAL A 163 3.13 16.58 -17.51
CA VAL A 163 3.17 15.39 -16.66
C VAL A 163 4.18 15.63 -15.53
N GLU A 164 3.67 15.70 -14.30
CA GLU A 164 4.48 15.67 -13.09
C GLU A 164 4.46 14.26 -12.51
N PHE A 165 5.64 13.64 -12.40
CA PHE A 165 5.78 12.32 -11.81
C PHE A 165 5.66 12.40 -10.29
N GLN A 166 4.75 11.61 -9.75
CA GLN A 166 4.57 11.47 -8.30
C GLN A 166 5.49 10.36 -7.81
N ASN A 167 6.59 10.75 -7.18
CA ASN A 167 7.59 9.85 -6.64
C ASN A 167 7.17 9.35 -5.24
N ASP A 168 7.76 8.24 -4.81
CA ASP A 168 7.57 7.72 -3.46
C ASP A 168 8.74 8.15 -2.57
N ASP A 169 8.42 8.84 -1.47
CA ASP A 169 9.39 9.18 -0.43
C ASP A 169 9.30 8.16 0.71
N VAL A 170 10.45 7.80 1.29
CA VAL A 170 10.56 6.94 2.48
C VAL A 170 11.57 7.56 3.43
N GLU A 171 11.24 7.58 4.72
CA GLU A 171 12.09 8.15 5.76
C GLU A 171 12.36 7.09 6.83
N GLY A 172 13.61 7.01 7.28
CA GLY A 172 14.10 6.05 8.25
C GLY A 172 14.95 6.71 9.32
N ASN A 173 14.92 6.12 10.51
CA ASN A 173 15.72 6.54 11.64
C ASN A 173 16.59 5.38 12.09
N PHE A 174 17.88 5.62 12.24
CA PHE A 174 18.86 4.60 12.54
C PHE A 174 19.50 4.84 13.91
N ILE A 175 19.92 3.75 14.53
CA ILE A 175 20.64 3.71 15.80
C ILE A 175 21.84 2.79 15.64
N ASP A 176 22.73 2.82 16.63
CA ASP A 176 23.82 1.86 16.69
C ASP A 176 23.26 0.45 16.92
N ARG A 177 23.87 -0.51 16.22
CA ARG A 177 23.66 -1.93 16.45
C ARG A 177 24.36 -2.31 17.76
N LEU A 178 23.75 -3.19 18.56
CA LEU A 178 24.29 -3.56 19.88
C LEU A 178 25.55 -4.43 19.77
N PHE A 179 25.64 -5.26 18.73
CA PHE A 179 26.76 -6.18 18.54
C PHE A 179 28.15 -5.51 18.52
N ASP A 180 28.26 -4.36 17.86
CA ASP A 180 29.52 -3.68 17.58
C ASP A 180 29.46 -2.17 17.83
N GLU A 181 28.42 -1.69 18.51
CA GLU A 181 28.20 -0.30 18.91
C GLU A 181 28.42 0.70 17.75
N SER A 182 28.00 0.28 16.55
CA SER A 182 28.25 1.01 15.30
C SER A 182 26.95 1.27 14.55
N SER A 183 26.88 2.41 13.85
CA SER A 183 25.68 2.79 13.07
C SER A 183 25.77 2.42 11.59
N HIS A 184 26.98 2.45 11.03
CA HIS A 184 27.19 2.33 9.59
C HIS A 184 28.61 1.89 9.23
N VAL A 185 28.74 1.45 7.97
CA VAL A 185 30.00 1.08 7.33
C VAL A 185 30.06 1.69 5.94
N THR A 186 31.28 1.94 5.46
CA THR A 186 31.52 2.37 4.08
C THR A 186 32.57 1.48 3.42
N GLY A 187 32.47 1.30 2.11
CA GLY A 187 33.44 0.55 1.31
C GLY A 187 33.67 1.22 -0.04
N TYR A 188 34.93 1.26 -0.48
CA TYR A 188 35.30 1.86 -1.76
C TYR A 188 35.68 0.77 -2.77
N ASP A 189 35.16 0.90 -3.98
CA ASP A 189 35.53 0.10 -5.14
C ASP A 189 36.12 1.00 -6.22
N LYS A 190 37.39 0.78 -6.56
CA LYS A 190 37.92 1.27 -7.85
C LYS A 190 37.12 0.65 -8.99
N LYS A 191 37.13 1.29 -10.16
CA LYS A 191 36.48 0.77 -11.37
C LYS A 191 36.76 -0.72 -11.59
N GLY A 192 35.69 -1.52 -11.62
CA GLY A 192 35.74 -2.98 -11.85
C GLY A 192 36.08 -3.84 -10.63
N SER A 193 36.23 -3.25 -9.44
CA SER A 193 36.38 -3.98 -8.18
C SER A 193 35.03 -4.15 -7.48
N THR A 194 34.94 -5.13 -6.57
CA THR A 194 33.77 -5.35 -5.70
C THR A 194 34.18 -5.55 -4.24
N THR A 195 35.45 -5.32 -3.90
CA THR A 195 35.96 -5.54 -2.54
C THR A 195 35.25 -4.67 -1.52
N GLY A 196 35.00 -3.41 -1.83
CA GLY A 196 34.25 -2.47 -0.99
C GLY A 196 32.80 -2.91 -0.83
N ARG A 197 32.12 -3.29 -1.93
CA ARG A 197 30.77 -3.87 -1.88
C ARG A 197 30.72 -5.08 -0.96
N ASP A 198 31.60 -6.05 -1.18
CA ASP A 198 31.55 -7.33 -0.49
C ASP A 198 31.82 -7.17 1.01
N TYR A 199 32.72 -6.25 1.38
CA TYR A 199 32.91 -5.83 2.77
C TYR A 199 31.64 -5.22 3.37
N VAL A 200 31.03 -4.22 2.72
CA VAL A 200 29.80 -3.57 3.22
C VAL A 200 28.65 -4.57 3.36
N PHE A 201 28.47 -5.49 2.42
CA PHE A 201 27.43 -6.53 2.50
C PHE A 201 27.68 -7.49 3.67
N MET A 202 28.93 -7.89 3.90
CA MET A 202 29.27 -8.75 5.02
C MET A 202 28.99 -8.06 6.36
N GLU A 203 29.48 -6.83 6.54
CA GLU A 203 29.30 -6.06 7.79
C GLU A 203 27.83 -5.68 8.06
N THR A 204 27.06 -5.42 7.01
CA THR A 204 25.67 -4.93 7.11
C THR A 204 24.65 -6.07 7.16
N PHE A 205 24.87 -7.15 6.42
CA PHE A 205 23.91 -8.26 6.30
C PHE A 205 24.42 -9.63 6.78
N GLY A 206 25.71 -9.79 7.06
CA GLY A 206 26.30 -11.05 7.52
C GLY A 206 26.39 -12.08 6.41
N LYS A 207 26.37 -11.61 5.15
CA LYS A 207 26.27 -12.42 3.94
C LYS A 207 27.14 -11.79 2.87
N THR A 208 27.77 -12.61 2.04
CA THR A 208 28.36 -12.12 0.79
C THR A 208 27.27 -11.55 -0.13
N TYR A 209 27.65 -10.74 -1.11
CA TYR A 209 26.70 -10.21 -2.08
C TYR A 209 25.90 -11.32 -2.79
N ASP A 210 26.54 -12.41 -3.19
CA ASP A 210 25.89 -13.50 -3.90
C ASP A 210 24.92 -14.29 -3.00
N GLU A 211 25.29 -14.54 -1.75
CA GLU A 211 24.41 -15.15 -0.75
C GLU A 211 23.20 -14.25 -0.46
N PHE A 212 23.42 -12.95 -0.27
CA PHE A 212 22.34 -11.98 -0.08
C PHE A 212 21.38 -12.01 -1.26
N MET A 213 21.90 -11.95 -2.48
CA MET A 213 21.10 -11.93 -3.71
C MET A 213 20.34 -13.24 -3.94
N SER A 214 20.88 -14.36 -3.47
CA SER A 214 20.25 -15.69 -3.51
C SER A 214 19.19 -15.85 -2.41
N SER A 215 19.36 -15.15 -1.28
CA SER A 215 18.40 -15.15 -0.16
C SER A 215 17.16 -14.28 -0.39
N ARG A 216 17.08 -13.56 -1.53
CA ARG A 216 15.99 -12.62 -1.76
C ARG A 216 14.63 -13.31 -1.80
N GLY A 217 13.67 -12.79 -1.03
CA GLY A 217 12.37 -13.39 -0.87
C GLY A 217 11.29 -12.38 -0.48
N GLU A 218 10.05 -12.86 -0.42
CA GLU A 218 8.94 -12.09 0.12
C GLU A 218 9.12 -11.89 1.62
N GLN A 219 8.92 -10.66 2.10
CA GLN A 219 9.04 -10.35 3.51
C GLN A 219 7.80 -10.86 4.27
N ASN A 220 8.02 -11.49 5.42
CA ASN A 220 6.94 -12.00 6.25
C ASN A 220 6.20 -10.83 6.91
N MET A 221 4.94 -10.62 6.51
CA MET A 221 4.04 -9.66 7.12
C MET A 221 2.95 -10.36 7.92
N GLU A 222 2.58 -9.78 9.07
CA GLU A 222 1.45 -10.28 9.84
C GLU A 222 0.14 -10.17 9.04
N PRO A 223 -0.74 -11.19 9.08
CA PRO A 223 -2.03 -11.10 8.44
C PRO A 223 -2.97 -10.16 9.22
N VAL A 224 -3.94 -9.57 8.52
CA VAL A 224 -5.02 -8.84 9.19
C VAL A 224 -5.95 -9.83 9.89
N GLU A 225 -5.99 -9.79 11.22
CA GLU A 225 -6.86 -10.67 12.01
C GLU A 225 -8.36 -10.32 11.89
N LYS A 226 -8.68 -9.01 11.92
CA LYS A 226 -10.04 -8.48 11.86
C LYS A 226 -10.33 -7.84 10.51
N GLU A 227 -10.47 -8.69 9.50
CA GLU A 227 -10.93 -8.25 8.19
C GLU A 227 -12.44 -8.04 8.17
N MET A 228 -12.90 -6.99 7.48
CA MET A 228 -14.30 -6.92 7.10
C MET A 228 -14.49 -7.96 5.99
N LYS A 229 -15.02 -9.11 6.36
CA LYS A 229 -15.43 -10.11 5.38
C LYS A 229 -16.63 -9.54 4.65
N LYS A 230 -16.60 -9.58 3.32
CA LYS A 230 -17.79 -9.36 2.50
C LYS A 230 -18.86 -10.29 3.04
N THR A 231 -19.91 -9.74 3.65
CA THR A 231 -21.05 -10.55 4.09
C THR A 231 -21.58 -11.23 2.83
N GLU A 232 -21.47 -12.55 2.77
CA GLU A 232 -22.08 -13.32 1.69
C GLU A 232 -23.57 -13.04 1.77
N LYS A 233 -24.06 -12.22 0.85
CA LYS A 233 -25.48 -12.00 0.67
C LYS A 233 -26.03 -13.33 0.20
N VAL A 234 -26.62 -14.08 1.12
CA VAL A 234 -27.24 -15.38 0.80
C VAL A 234 -28.23 -15.13 -0.35
N GLU A 235 -28.04 -15.83 -1.46
CA GLU A 235 -28.94 -15.68 -2.59
C GLU A 235 -30.33 -16.16 -2.20
N VAL A 236 -31.33 -15.36 -2.53
CA VAL A 236 -32.74 -15.73 -2.33
C VAL A 236 -33.06 -16.88 -3.29
N THR A 237 -33.44 -18.02 -2.74
CA THR A 237 -33.83 -19.22 -3.50
C THR A 237 -35.33 -19.25 -3.79
N SER A 238 -36.16 -18.62 -2.94
CA SER A 238 -37.60 -18.49 -3.20
C SER A 238 -38.21 -17.22 -2.60
N VAL A 239 -39.35 -16.81 -3.16
CA VAL A 239 -40.27 -15.80 -2.61
C VAL A 239 -41.69 -16.31 -2.84
N ASN A 240 -42.56 -16.20 -1.83
CA ASN A 240 -43.96 -16.63 -1.92
C ASN A 240 -44.86 -15.57 -1.27
N VAL A 241 -45.80 -15.02 -2.02
CA VAL A 241 -46.85 -14.17 -1.50
C VAL A 241 -47.81 -15.03 -0.69
N THR A 242 -48.21 -14.55 0.50
CA THR A 242 -49.00 -15.36 1.44
C THR A 242 -50.44 -15.56 0.98
N ASP A 243 -50.99 -14.57 0.28
CA ASP A 243 -52.35 -14.61 -0.27
C ASP A 243 -52.31 -15.07 -1.73
N GLU A 244 -53.11 -16.09 -2.10
CA GLU A 244 -53.24 -16.53 -3.51
C GLU A 244 -54.09 -15.55 -4.34
N GLN A 245 -55.13 -14.99 -3.73
CA GLN A 245 -56.03 -13.98 -4.32
C GLN A 245 -56.46 -12.98 -3.25
N VAL A 246 -56.53 -11.71 -3.62
CA VAL A 246 -56.91 -10.62 -2.71
C VAL A 246 -58.05 -9.84 -3.31
N THR A 247 -59.15 -9.72 -2.56
CA THR A 247 -60.26 -8.82 -2.91
C THR A 247 -60.18 -7.55 -2.08
N VAL A 248 -60.20 -6.39 -2.74
CA VAL A 248 -60.28 -5.07 -2.10
C VAL A 248 -61.43 -4.27 -2.71
N LYS A 249 -62.11 -3.47 -1.90
CA LYS A 249 -63.09 -2.51 -2.42
C LYS A 249 -62.38 -1.25 -2.96
N VAL A 250 -63.03 -0.47 -3.82
CA VAL A 250 -62.52 0.83 -4.27
C VAL A 250 -62.23 1.73 -3.06
N ASP A 251 -61.06 2.39 -3.08
CA ASP A 251 -60.48 3.20 -2.02
C ASP A 251 -60.05 2.46 -0.73
N ALA A 252 -60.40 1.19 -0.59
CA ALA A 252 -59.88 0.35 0.49
C ALA A 252 -58.44 -0.09 0.20
N THR A 253 -57.72 -0.40 1.28
CA THR A 253 -56.34 -0.87 1.22
C THR A 253 -56.17 -2.24 1.86
N LYS A 254 -55.24 -3.03 1.35
CA LYS A 254 -54.82 -4.31 1.94
C LYS A 254 -53.30 -4.41 1.91
N GLN A 255 -52.71 -4.79 3.03
CA GLN A 255 -51.27 -5.05 3.12
C GLN A 255 -51.00 -6.49 2.67
N LEU A 256 -50.12 -6.65 1.69
CA LEU A 256 -49.55 -7.94 1.29
C LEU A 256 -48.36 -8.30 2.17
N SER A 257 -48.16 -9.61 2.34
CA SER A 257 -46.95 -10.19 2.93
C SER A 257 -46.41 -11.27 2.00
N ALA A 258 -45.10 -11.48 2.07
CA ALA A 258 -44.41 -12.55 1.37
C ALA A 258 -43.33 -13.13 2.26
N THR A 259 -43.11 -14.42 2.14
CA THR A 259 -42.01 -15.15 2.79
C THR A 259 -40.91 -15.42 1.77
N THR A 260 -39.67 -15.56 2.23
CA THR A 260 -38.51 -15.87 1.39
C THR A 260 -37.74 -17.04 1.96
N GLU A 261 -37.03 -17.77 1.11
CA GLU A 261 -35.94 -18.66 1.56
C GLU A 261 -34.60 -18.11 1.01
N PRO A 262 -33.59 -17.86 1.88
CA PRO A 262 -33.67 -17.85 3.34
C PRO A 262 -34.72 -16.87 3.88
N SER A 263 -35.22 -17.11 5.08
CA SER A 263 -36.18 -16.21 5.73
C SER A 263 -35.60 -14.82 6.04
N GLY A 264 -36.46 -13.80 6.03
CA GLY A 264 -36.10 -12.43 6.41
C GLY A 264 -35.41 -11.62 5.31
N GLN A 265 -35.38 -12.11 4.07
CA GLN A 265 -34.80 -11.36 2.96
C GLN A 265 -35.73 -10.23 2.54
N LYS A 266 -35.13 -9.13 2.04
CA LYS A 266 -35.90 -7.97 1.60
C LYS A 266 -36.77 -8.31 0.38
N VAL A 267 -38.07 -8.09 0.50
CA VAL A 267 -39.05 -8.20 -0.59
C VAL A 267 -39.49 -6.81 -1.04
N THR A 268 -39.69 -6.63 -2.34
CA THR A 268 -40.30 -5.43 -2.93
C THR A 268 -41.51 -5.81 -3.79
N TYR A 269 -42.51 -4.94 -3.85
CA TYR A 269 -43.75 -5.19 -4.60
C TYR A 269 -43.94 -4.16 -5.71
N ALA A 270 -44.56 -4.57 -6.82
CA ALA A 270 -44.98 -3.68 -7.90
C ALA A 270 -46.23 -4.24 -8.59
N VAL A 271 -47.12 -3.35 -9.05
CA VAL A 271 -48.21 -3.76 -9.94
C VAL A 271 -47.61 -3.98 -11.33
N THR A 272 -47.67 -5.21 -11.84
CA THR A 272 -47.14 -5.58 -13.15
C THR A 272 -48.20 -5.55 -14.24
N GLU A 273 -49.48 -5.71 -13.88
CA GLU A 273 -50.61 -5.59 -14.80
C GLU A 273 -51.80 -4.92 -14.12
N GLY A 274 -52.58 -4.13 -14.86
CA GLY A 274 -53.82 -3.53 -14.34
C GLY A 274 -53.62 -2.32 -13.41
N GLN A 275 -52.61 -1.48 -13.67
CA GLN A 275 -52.30 -0.28 -12.86
C GLN A 275 -53.44 0.75 -12.78
N THR A 276 -54.40 0.67 -13.69
CA THR A 276 -55.63 1.48 -13.66
C THR A 276 -56.60 1.04 -12.57
N TYR A 277 -56.53 -0.22 -12.13
CA TYR A 277 -57.47 -0.83 -11.19
C TYR A 277 -56.91 -0.87 -9.77
N ALA A 278 -55.61 -1.08 -9.61
CA ALA A 278 -54.96 -1.08 -8.29
C ALA A 278 -53.58 -0.41 -8.33
N SER A 279 -53.15 0.07 -7.18
CA SER A 279 -51.77 0.49 -6.92
C SER A 279 -51.18 -0.29 -5.76
N VAL A 280 -49.86 -0.41 -5.70
CA VAL A 280 -49.15 -1.02 -4.56
C VAL A 280 -47.90 -0.20 -4.22
N THR A 281 -47.60 -0.04 -2.93
CA THR A 281 -46.31 0.52 -2.50
C THR A 281 -45.21 -0.53 -2.61
N SER A 282 -43.93 -0.10 -2.61
CA SER A 282 -42.79 -1.03 -2.62
C SER A 282 -42.73 -1.94 -1.38
N THR A 283 -43.47 -1.62 -0.32
CA THR A 283 -43.62 -2.42 0.91
C THR A 283 -44.88 -3.30 0.92
N GLY A 284 -45.68 -3.32 -0.15
CA GLY A 284 -46.79 -4.25 -0.33
C GLY A 284 -48.18 -3.72 0.06
N LEU A 285 -48.34 -2.41 0.33
CA LEU A 285 -49.66 -1.86 0.62
C LEU A 285 -50.43 -1.62 -0.68
N VAL A 286 -51.44 -2.46 -0.95
CA VAL A 286 -52.31 -2.38 -2.11
C VAL A 286 -53.47 -1.41 -1.84
N LYS A 287 -53.84 -0.58 -2.81
CA LYS A 287 -55.06 0.24 -2.81
C LYS A 287 -55.89 -0.02 -4.06
N GLY A 288 -57.18 -0.28 -3.89
CA GLY A 288 -58.14 -0.34 -5.00
C GLY A 288 -58.43 1.05 -5.58
N LEU A 289 -58.28 1.21 -6.89
CA LEU A 289 -58.48 2.47 -7.62
C LEU A 289 -59.80 2.46 -8.41
N ALA A 290 -60.10 1.37 -9.09
CA ALA A 290 -61.30 1.19 -9.89
C ALA A 290 -61.66 -0.29 -9.99
N GLU A 291 -62.94 -0.61 -10.21
CA GLU A 291 -63.41 -1.99 -10.38
C GLU A 291 -62.68 -2.67 -11.55
N GLY A 292 -62.15 -3.88 -11.31
CA GLY A 292 -61.35 -4.62 -12.28
C GLY A 292 -60.33 -5.54 -11.62
N ASN A 293 -59.37 -6.04 -12.41
CA ASN A 293 -58.35 -6.97 -11.94
C ASN A 293 -56.94 -6.40 -12.16
N ALA A 294 -56.05 -6.61 -11.20
CA ALA A 294 -54.65 -6.24 -11.30
C ALA A 294 -53.75 -7.39 -10.82
N THR A 295 -52.53 -7.46 -11.35
CA THR A 295 -51.51 -8.41 -10.93
C THR A 295 -50.42 -7.67 -10.16
N VAL A 296 -50.13 -8.10 -8.93
CA VAL A 296 -49.00 -7.60 -8.13
C VAL A 296 -47.91 -8.64 -8.11
N THR A 297 -46.67 -8.24 -8.40
CA THR A 297 -45.48 -9.07 -8.32
C THR A 297 -44.65 -8.70 -7.10
N ALA A 298 -44.35 -9.68 -6.25
CA ALA A 298 -43.36 -9.60 -5.19
C ALA A 298 -41.99 -10.06 -5.74
N THR A 299 -40.91 -9.40 -5.35
CA THR A 299 -39.55 -9.69 -5.82
C THR A 299 -38.57 -9.73 -4.66
N ALA A 300 -37.76 -10.78 -4.59
CA ALA A 300 -36.64 -10.89 -3.66
C ALA A 300 -35.43 -11.51 -4.37
N GLY A 301 -34.34 -10.75 -4.45
CA GLY A 301 -33.19 -11.16 -5.26
C GLY A 301 -33.54 -11.27 -6.74
N LYS A 302 -33.40 -12.48 -7.30
CA LYS A 302 -33.78 -12.82 -8.68
C LYS A 302 -35.13 -13.54 -8.76
N GLN A 303 -35.74 -13.86 -7.62
CA GLN A 303 -36.98 -14.61 -7.54
C GLN A 303 -38.17 -13.67 -7.51
N THR A 304 -39.27 -14.14 -8.08
CA THR A 304 -40.54 -13.40 -8.13
C THR A 304 -41.71 -14.33 -7.89
N ASP A 305 -42.76 -13.79 -7.30
CA ASP A 305 -44.07 -14.45 -7.18
C ASP A 305 -45.18 -13.41 -7.41
N THR A 306 -46.37 -13.86 -7.77
CA THR A 306 -47.47 -12.98 -8.19
C THR A 306 -48.78 -13.30 -7.49
N VAL A 307 -49.56 -12.27 -7.20
CA VAL A 307 -50.90 -12.37 -6.63
C VAL A 307 -51.91 -11.60 -7.49
N GLN A 308 -53.09 -12.18 -7.69
CA GLN A 308 -54.21 -11.51 -8.36
C GLN A 308 -54.98 -10.66 -7.36
N ILE A 309 -55.24 -9.41 -7.74
CA ILE A 309 -56.01 -8.43 -6.98
C ILE A 309 -57.32 -8.17 -7.73
N THR A 310 -58.45 -8.52 -7.10
CA THR A 310 -59.78 -8.20 -7.60
C THR A 310 -60.30 -6.97 -6.87
N VAL A 311 -60.57 -5.90 -7.60
CA VAL A 311 -61.12 -4.67 -7.05
C VAL A 311 -62.63 -4.64 -7.28
N GLN A 312 -63.40 -4.57 -6.21
CA GLN A 312 -64.87 -4.54 -6.26
C GLN A 312 -65.41 -3.14 -6.03
N SER A 313 -66.56 -2.85 -6.63
CA SER A 313 -67.25 -1.57 -6.42
C SER A 313 -67.77 -1.44 -4.98
N ASN A 314 -67.99 -0.19 -4.56
CA ASN A 314 -68.56 0.13 -3.24
C ASN A 314 -70.09 0.02 -3.19
N LEU A 315 -70.77 -0.39 -4.26
CA LEU A 315 -72.22 -0.50 -4.28
C LEU A 315 -72.66 -1.72 -3.46
N GLU A 316 -73.21 -1.47 -2.26
CA GLU A 316 -74.08 -2.43 -1.60
C GLU A 316 -75.43 -2.39 -2.30
N MET A 317 -75.86 -3.52 -2.87
CA MET A 317 -77.23 -3.70 -3.39
C MET A 317 -78.25 -3.66 -2.25
#